data_AF-A0A0M9DQC1-F1
#
_entry.id   AF-A0A0M9DQC1-F1
#
_cell.length_a   1.000
_cell.length_b   1.000
_cell.length_c   1.000
_cell.angle_alpha   90.00
_cell.angle_beta   90.00
_cell.angle_gamma   90.00
#
_symmetry.space_group_name_H-M   'P 1'
#
loop_
_entity.id
_entity.type
_entity.pdbx_description
1 polymer ?
#
loop_
_entity_poly.entity_id
_entity_poly.type
_entity_poly.pdbx_seq_one_letter_code
_entity_poly.pdbx_strand_id
1 'polypeptide(L)'
;MEHNFNFIVIGIAVAIGVFIANRRKANKAKEQQQVQKSGFELTDEMIMRFANLRGGIISAQELSSQTSLNKDQAQERLEKLVNNGYAQLRVSDNGNVLYDFKQNIIDNNEKKNSQLL
;
A
#
# COMPACT_ATOMS: atom_id res chain seq x y z
N MET A 1 -57.37 -10.23 -34.02
CA MET A 1 -55.90 -10.36 -34.04
C MET A 1 -55.32 -8.99 -33.71
N GLU A 2 -55.22 -8.62 -32.43
CA GLU A 2 -54.63 -7.34 -32.05
C GLU A 2 -54.05 -7.38 -30.62
N HIS A 3 -52.75 -7.06 -30.53
CA HIS A 3 -52.02 -6.42 -29.42
C HIS A 3 -51.77 -7.18 -28.10
N ASN A 4 -50.99 -8.25 -28.17
CA ASN A 4 -50.26 -8.84 -27.03
C ASN A 4 -48.85 -8.20 -26.82
N PHE A 5 -48.71 -6.88 -27.02
CA PHE A 5 -47.39 -6.23 -27.07
C PHE A 5 -47.00 -5.45 -25.78
N ASN A 6 -47.88 -5.36 -24.78
CA ASN A 6 -47.64 -4.54 -23.58
C ASN A 6 -46.98 -5.27 -22.40
N PHE A 7 -46.83 -6.60 -22.44
CA PHE A 7 -46.25 -7.36 -21.31
C PHE A 7 -44.73 -7.56 -21.41
N ILE A 8 -44.14 -7.43 -22.60
CA ILE A 8 -42.69 -7.63 -22.79
C ILE A 8 -41.86 -6.43 -22.28
N VAL A 9 -42.41 -5.22 -22.36
CA VAL A 9 -41.71 -3.98 -21.95
C VAL A 9 -41.53 -3.88 -20.43
N ILE A 10 -42.46 -4.42 -19.64
CA ILE A 10 -42.44 -4.34 -18.18
C ILE A 10 -41.35 -5.27 -17.59
N GLY A 11 -41.14 -6.45 -18.18
CA GLY A 11 -40.13 -7.40 -17.71
C GLY A 11 -38.68 -6.91 -17.88
N ILE A 12 -38.39 -6.16 -18.95
CA ILE A 12 -37.05 -5.66 -19.25
C ILE A 12 -36.63 -4.53 -18.28
N ALA A 13 -37.57 -3.67 -17.87
CA ALA A 13 -37.28 -2.58 -16.92
C ALA A 13 -36.85 -3.08 -15.53
N VAL A 14 -37.45 -4.17 -15.05
CA VAL A 14 -37.13 -4.75 -13.73
C VAL A 14 -35.73 -5.40 -13.73
N ALA A 15 -35.36 -6.10 -14.81
CA ALA A 15 -34.06 -6.74 -14.93
C ALA A 15 -32.89 -5.72 -14.94
N ILE A 16 -33.07 -4.57 -15.61
CA ILE A 16 -32.10 -3.47 -15.61
C ILE A 16 -31.98 -2.86 -14.21
N GLY A 17 -33.09 -2.65 -13.52
CA GLY A 17 -33.10 -2.13 -12.15
C GLY A 17 -32.34 -3.02 -11.16
N VAL A 18 -32.53 -4.34 -11.23
CA VAL A 18 -31.84 -5.32 -10.37
C VAL A 18 -30.35 -5.42 -10.70
N PHE A 19 -29.97 -5.39 -11.99
CA PHE A 19 -28.56 -5.44 -12.40
C PHE A 19 -27.77 -4.20 -11.96
N ILE A 20 -28.38 -3.01 -12.03
CA ILE A 20 -27.76 -1.76 -11.55
C ILE A 20 -27.64 -1.73 -10.02
N ALA A 21 -28.64 -2.25 -9.30
CA ALA A 21 -28.61 -2.30 -7.83
C ALA A 21 -27.57 -3.31 -7.29
N ASN A 22 -27.40 -4.46 -7.95
CA ASN A 22 -26.50 -5.52 -7.49
C ASN A 22 -25.00 -5.18 -7.71
N ARG A 23 -24.66 -4.29 -8.66
CA ARG A 23 -23.27 -3.85 -8.86
C ARG A 23 -22.75 -2.88 -7.79
N ARG A 24 -23.62 -2.24 -7.00
CA ARG A 24 -23.19 -1.30 -5.93
C ARG A 24 -22.76 -1.99 -4.64
N LYS A 25 -23.09 -3.26 -4.43
CA LYS A 25 -22.69 -3.98 -3.19
C LYS A 25 -21.30 -4.64 -3.27
N ALA A 26 -20.79 -4.95 -4.46
CA ALA A 26 -19.45 -5.55 -4.61
C ALA A 26 -18.30 -4.54 -4.47
N ASN A 27 -18.57 -3.24 -4.70
CA ASN A 27 -17.54 -2.20 -4.60
C ASN A 27 -17.38 -1.61 -3.18
N LYS A 28 -18.33 -1.87 -2.26
CA LYS A 28 -18.27 -1.38 -0.87
C LYS A 28 -17.24 -2.07 0.01
N ALA A 29 -16.61 -3.16 -0.44
CA ALA A 29 -15.51 -3.81 0.28
C ALA A 29 -14.14 -3.15 0.04
N LYS A 30 -14.03 -2.21 -0.91
CA LYS A 30 -12.76 -1.53 -1.24
C LYS A 30 -12.73 -0.03 -0.88
N GLU A 31 -13.81 0.53 -0.36
CA GLU A 31 -13.94 1.97 -0.04
C GLU A 31 -13.81 2.27 1.47
N GLN A 32 -13.11 1.44 2.25
CA GLN A 32 -12.81 1.73 3.68
C GLN A 32 -11.35 2.12 3.94
N GLN A 33 -10.60 2.55 2.93
CA GLN A 33 -9.22 3.04 3.11
C GLN A 33 -9.00 4.44 2.53
N GLN A 34 -10.00 5.31 2.65
CA GLN A 34 -9.77 6.75 2.51
C GLN A 34 -10.25 7.46 3.77
N VAL A 35 -9.62 7.11 4.90
CA VAL A 35 -9.60 8.01 6.04
C VAL A 35 -8.59 9.10 5.71
N GLN A 36 -9.12 10.22 5.23
CA GLN A 36 -8.42 11.50 5.22
C GLN A 36 -7.93 11.78 6.65
N LYS A 37 -6.63 11.66 6.89
CA LYS A 37 -5.98 12.29 8.05
C LYS A 37 -5.03 13.35 7.52
N SER A 38 -5.46 14.59 7.65
CA SER A 38 -4.60 15.76 7.77
C SER A 38 -3.72 15.61 9.02
N GLY A 39 -2.68 14.80 8.92
CA GLY A 39 -1.79 14.47 10.03
C GLY A 39 -0.54 13.81 9.49
N PHE A 40 0.61 14.44 9.74
CA PHE A 40 1.96 13.95 9.48
C PHE A 40 2.07 12.76 8.51
N GLU A 41 2.28 13.06 7.23
CA GLU A 41 2.46 12.03 6.21
C GLU A 41 3.87 11.43 6.35
N LEU A 42 3.94 10.13 6.67
CA LEU A 42 5.21 9.43 6.73
C LEU A 42 5.79 9.32 5.31
N THR A 43 6.86 10.06 5.05
CA THR A 43 7.52 10.07 3.75
C THR A 43 8.49 8.90 3.59
N ASP A 44 8.79 8.53 2.36
CA ASP A 44 9.75 7.47 2.04
C ASP A 44 11.15 7.79 2.60
N GLU A 45 11.55 9.06 2.57
CA GLU A 45 12.80 9.54 3.18
C GLU A 45 12.86 9.30 4.69
N MET A 46 11.74 9.52 5.38
CA MET A 46 11.65 9.25 6.81
C MET A 46 11.80 7.77 7.13
N ILE A 47 11.23 6.89 6.31
CA ILE A 47 11.37 5.43 6.48
C ILE A 47 12.83 5.02 6.26
N MET A 48 13.48 5.55 5.22
CA MET A 48 14.91 5.29 4.97
C MET A 48 15.78 5.81 6.11
N ARG A 49 15.50 7.01 6.64
CA ARG A 49 16.22 7.55 7.79
C ARG A 49 16.01 6.69 9.04
N PHE A 50 14.78 6.23 9.28
CA PHE A 50 14.49 5.30 10.36
C PHE A 50 15.28 3.99 10.21
N ALA A 51 15.34 3.42 9.01
CA ALA A 51 16.16 2.24 8.72
C ALA A 51 17.64 2.48 9.01
N ASN A 52 18.19 3.64 8.59
CA ASN A 52 19.58 4.01 8.84
C ASN A 52 19.90 4.08 10.34
N LEU A 53 19.01 4.67 11.15
CA LEU A 53 19.17 4.75 12.60
C LEU A 53 19.15 3.37 13.28
N ARG A 54 18.55 2.36 12.65
CA ARG A 54 18.45 0.98 13.14
C ARG A 54 19.53 0.04 12.56
N GLY A 55 20.55 0.58 11.89
CA GLY A 55 21.62 -0.23 11.30
C GLY A 55 21.28 -0.81 9.92
N GLY A 56 20.27 -0.25 9.26
CA GLY A 56 19.91 -0.53 7.87
C GLY A 56 18.98 -1.72 7.65
N ILE A 57 18.54 -2.42 8.68
CA ILE A 57 17.63 -3.56 8.55
C ILE A 57 16.44 -3.32 9.48
N ILE A 58 15.22 -3.37 8.95
CA ILE A 58 13.99 -3.16 9.70
C ILE A 58 12.89 -4.12 9.25
N SER A 59 11.91 -4.38 10.13
CA SER A 59 10.70 -5.14 9.85
C SER A 59 9.46 -4.23 9.81
N ALA A 60 8.37 -4.72 9.21
CA ALA A 60 7.08 -4.04 9.24
C ALA A 60 6.56 -3.85 10.68
N GLN A 61 6.86 -4.78 11.59
CA GLN A 61 6.48 -4.68 12.99
C GLN A 61 7.22 -3.54 13.71
N GLU A 62 8.52 -3.39 13.45
CA GLU A 62 9.30 -2.29 14.03
C GLU A 62 8.84 -0.93 13.50
N LEU A 63 8.58 -0.84 12.19
CA LEU A 63 8.12 0.40 11.58
C LEU A 63 6.72 0.79 12.11
N SER A 64 5.77 -0.15 12.18
CA SER A 64 4.44 0.12 12.73
C SER A 64 4.47 0.45 14.23
N SER A 65 5.38 -0.16 15.00
CA SER A 65 5.51 0.13 16.44
C SER A 65 6.09 1.53 16.74
N GLN A 66 6.74 2.16 15.77
CA GLN A 66 7.42 3.44 15.92
C GLN A 66 6.77 4.57 15.12
N THR A 67 5.70 4.27 14.39
CA THR A 67 4.99 5.23 13.54
C THR A 67 3.49 5.14 13.78
N SER A 68 2.73 5.97 13.08
CA SER A 68 1.27 5.91 13.08
C SER A 68 0.70 4.84 12.13
N LEU A 69 1.55 4.09 11.42
CA LEU A 69 1.13 3.05 10.48
C LEU A 69 0.72 1.78 11.21
N ASN A 70 -0.34 1.12 10.72
CA ASN A 70 -0.60 -0.26 11.11
C ASN A 70 0.39 -1.22 10.42
N LYS A 71 0.39 -2.49 10.83
CA LYS A 71 1.34 -3.49 10.33
C LYS A 71 1.26 -3.67 8.81
N ASP A 72 0.04 -3.72 8.25
CA ASP A 72 -0.18 -3.94 6.82
C ASP A 72 0.27 -2.73 5.98
N GLN A 73 -0.02 -1.52 6.45
CA GLN A 73 0.44 -0.28 5.82
C GLN A 73 1.95 -0.14 5.88
N ALA A 74 2.56 -0.46 7.02
CA ALA A 74 4.01 -0.47 7.18
C ALA A 74 4.66 -1.48 6.22
N GLN A 75 4.08 -2.67 6.09
CA GLN A 75 4.52 -3.68 5.14
C GLN A 75 4.41 -3.18 3.69
N GLU A 76 3.26 -2.65 3.29
CA GLU A 76 3.03 -2.12 1.94
C GLU A 76 4.04 -1.01 1.59
N ARG A 77 4.32 -0.11 2.53
CA ARG A 77 5.32 0.96 2.34
C ARG A 77 6.73 0.40 2.16
N LEU A 78 7.11 -0.61 2.95
CA LEU A 78 8.41 -1.26 2.84
C LEU A 78 8.56 -2.06 1.55
N GLU A 79 7.51 -2.78 1.14
CA GLU A 79 7.47 -3.48 -0.15
C GLU A 79 7.57 -2.51 -1.33
N LYS A 80 6.91 -1.35 -1.25
CA LYS A 80 7.05 -0.29 -2.26
C LYS A 80 8.51 0.18 -2.37
N LEU A 81 9.21 0.34 -1.24
CA LEU A 81 10.63 0.71 -1.23
C LEU A 81 11.51 -0.38 -1.84
N VAL A 82 11.20 -1.65 -1.60
CA VAL A 82 11.89 -2.78 -2.26
C VAL A 82 11.66 -2.76 -3.76
N ASN A 83 10.41 -2.60 -4.20
CA ASN A 83 10.04 -2.55 -5.62
C ASN A 83 10.71 -1.39 -6.36
N ASN A 84 10.94 -0.28 -5.66
CA ASN A 84 11.64 0.89 -6.18
C ASN A 84 13.18 0.76 -6.12
N GLY A 85 13.72 -0.36 -5.62
CA GLY A 85 15.16 -0.62 -5.53
C GLY A 85 15.87 0.04 -4.34
N TYR A 86 15.13 0.63 -3.39
CA TYR A 86 15.72 1.24 -2.18
C TYR A 86 16.09 0.23 -1.10
N ALA A 87 15.51 -0.98 -1.13
CA ALA A 87 15.74 -2.03 -0.16
C ALA A 87 15.68 -3.41 -0.80
N GLN A 88 16.14 -4.42 -0.07
CA GLN A 88 15.98 -5.83 -0.42
C GLN A 88 15.16 -6.56 0.65
N LEU A 89 14.30 -7.48 0.20
CA LEU A 89 13.62 -8.39 1.10
C LEU A 89 14.58 -9.50 1.55
N ARG A 90 14.60 -9.79 2.85
CA ARG A 90 15.28 -10.96 3.42
C ARG A 90 14.37 -11.67 4.40
N VAL A 91 14.62 -12.96 4.58
CA VAL A 91 13.99 -13.76 5.63
C VAL A 91 15.08 -14.08 6.64
N SER A 92 14.83 -13.79 7.92
CA SER A 92 15.73 -14.18 9.00
C SER A 92 15.67 -15.68 9.27
N ASP A 93 16.65 -16.21 9.98
CA ASP A 93 16.71 -17.64 10.36
C ASP A 93 15.47 -18.11 11.15
N ASN A 94 14.79 -17.17 11.81
CA ASN A 94 13.55 -17.40 12.57
C ASN A 94 12.28 -17.28 11.70
N GLY A 95 12.41 -17.12 10.39
CA GLY A 95 11.29 -16.99 9.45
C GLY A 95 10.64 -15.61 9.37
N ASN A 96 11.21 -14.58 10.03
CA ASN A 96 10.66 -13.22 9.97
C ASN A 96 11.12 -12.50 8.70
N VAL A 97 10.20 -11.76 8.08
CA VAL A 97 10.50 -10.88 6.93
C VAL A 97 11.19 -9.62 7.41
N LEU A 98 12.35 -9.34 6.84
CA LEU A 98 13.20 -8.19 7.09
C LEU A 98 13.46 -7.43 5.79
N TYR A 99 13.63 -6.12 5.90
CA TYR A 99 13.91 -5.22 4.79
C TYR A 99 15.30 -4.62 5.00
N ASP A 100 16.22 -4.97 4.12
CA ASP A 100 17.63 -4.55 4.17
C ASP A 100 17.86 -3.36 3.23
N PHE A 101 18.13 -2.21 3.82
CA PHE A 101 18.46 -0.95 3.17
C PHE A 101 19.97 -0.76 2.98
N LYS A 102 20.84 -1.62 3.54
CA LYS A 102 22.31 -1.41 3.64
C LYS A 102 22.99 -1.07 2.32
N GLN A 103 22.59 -1.71 1.22
CA GLN A 103 23.16 -1.41 -0.09
C GLN A 103 22.91 0.04 -0.54
N ASN A 104 21.77 0.62 -0.17
CA ASN A 104 21.42 1.98 -0.56
C ASN A 104 22.04 3.05 0.35
N ILE A 105 22.39 2.69 1.60
CA ILE A 105 23.05 3.60 2.56
C ILE A 105 24.48 3.94 2.12
N ILE A 106 25.17 2.96 1.51
CA ILE A 106 26.57 3.11 1.08
C ILE A 106 26.68 4.10 -0.08
N ASP A 107 25.80 3.98 -1.09
CA ASP A 107 25.81 4.83 -2.29
C ASP A 107 25.56 6.32 -1.96
N ASN A 108 24.72 6.62 -0.97
CA ASN A 108 24.42 8.00 -0.56
C ASN A 108 25.51 8.63 0.32
N ASN A 109 26.26 7.84 1.10
CA ASN A 109 27.36 8.36 1.92
C ASN A 109 28.62 8.66 1.10
N GLU A 110 28.89 7.85 0.08
CA GLU A 110 30.07 8.00 -0.77
C GLU A 110 30.00 9.29 -1.62
N LYS A 111 28.81 9.60 -2.17
CA LYS A 111 28.57 10.85 -2.91
C LYS A 111 28.72 12.12 -2.07
N LYS A 112 28.44 12.04 -0.76
CA LYS A 112 28.50 13.20 0.14
C LYS A 112 29.94 13.57 0.54
N ASN A 113 30.84 12.59 0.60
CA ASN A 113 32.25 12.82 0.94
C ASN A 113 33.09 13.27 -0.27
N SER A 114 32.70 12.90 -1.50
CA SER A 114 33.39 13.33 -2.73
C SER A 114 33.11 14.77 -3.15
N GLN A 115 32.19 15.48 -2.49
CA GLN A 115 31.91 16.91 -2.74
C GLN A 115 32.59 17.84 -1.72
N LEU A 116 33.38 17.29 -0.79
CA LEU A 116 34.10 18.03 0.26
C LEU A 116 35.64 17.99 0.10
N LEU A 117 36.14 17.56 -1.06
CA LEU A 117 37.54 17.63 -1.46
C LEU A 117 37.67 18.43 -2.76
#